data_AF-A0A1G1DE19-F1
#
_entry.id   AF-A0A1G1DE19-F1
#
_cell.length_a   1.000
_cell.length_b   1.000
_cell.length_c   1.000
_cell.angle_alpha   90.00
_cell.angle_beta   90.00
_cell.angle_gamma   90.00
#
_symmetry.space_group_name_H-M   'P 1'
#
loop_
_entity.id
_entity.type
_entity.pdbx_description
1 polymer ?
#
loop_
_entity_poly.entity_id
_entity_poly.type
_entity_poly.pdbx_seq_one_letter_code
_entity_poly.pdbx_strand_id
1 'polypeptide(L)'
;MAALYVAFFCLENAVRDLISERLLERKGINWWDECVSPKIKRDVESLKVKEEKNKYHAQRSPALIGYTMFGNLAQIIINNWQEFSDLFPDQAWITSRFNDLEMSRNIIMHTGILPDIEIERIESIVRDWIRQVG
;
A
#
# COMPACT_ATOMS: atom_id res chain seq x y z
N MET A 1 -10.14 -12.11 -13.60
CA MET A 1 -9.70 -10.70 -13.65
C MET A 1 -10.43 -9.82 -12.64
N ALA A 2 -11.76 -9.62 -12.69
CA ALA A 2 -12.46 -8.73 -11.76
C ALA A 2 -12.20 -9.03 -10.27
N ALA A 3 -12.20 -10.31 -9.87
CA ALA A 3 -11.90 -10.71 -8.50
C ALA A 3 -10.50 -10.28 -8.02
N LEU A 4 -9.51 -10.30 -8.91
CA LEU A 4 -8.14 -9.91 -8.58
C LEU A 4 -8.00 -8.39 -8.42
N TYR A 5 -8.66 -7.63 -9.28
CA TYR A 5 -8.76 -6.17 -9.11
C TYR A 5 -9.39 -5.80 -7.77
N VAL A 6 -10.47 -6.49 -7.38
CA VAL A 6 -11.10 -6.31 -6.07
C VAL A 6 -10.14 -6.69 -4.95
N ALA A 7 -9.44 -7.82 -5.05
CA ALA A 7 -8.47 -8.24 -4.05
C ALA A 7 -7.35 -7.21 -3.84
N PHE A 8 -6.78 -6.67 -4.92
CA PHE A 8 -5.78 -5.60 -4.82
C PHE A 8 -6.35 -4.34 -4.22
N PHE A 9 -7.52 -3.88 -4.68
CA PHE A 9 -8.17 -2.68 -4.14
C PHE A 9 -8.43 -2.82 -2.63
N CYS A 10 -8.99 -3.95 -2.20
CA CYS A 10 -9.27 -4.22 -0.79
C CYS A 10 -7.98 -4.30 0.03
N LEU A 11 -6.98 -5.06 -0.44
CA LEU A 11 -5.72 -5.22 0.28
C LEU A 11 -4.97 -3.88 0.41
N GLU A 12 -4.85 -3.12 -0.67
CA GLU A 12 -4.13 -1.85 -0.68
C GLU A 12 -4.77 -0.84 0.29
N ASN A 13 -6.10 -0.78 0.35
CA ASN A 13 -6.79 0.06 1.32
C ASN A 13 -6.69 -0.48 2.75
N ALA A 14 -6.80 -1.79 2.97
CA ALA A 14 -6.60 -2.38 4.29
C ALA A 14 -5.21 -2.08 4.85
N VAL A 15 -4.16 -2.09 4.01
CA VAL A 15 -2.81 -1.68 4.43
C VAL A 15 -2.75 -0.19 4.76
N ARG A 16 -3.38 0.67 3.95
CA ARG A 16 -3.43 2.12 4.23
C ARG A 16 -4.12 2.42 5.55
N ASP A 17 -5.22 1.74 5.82
CA ASP A 17 -5.99 1.93 7.05
C ASP A 17 -5.14 1.49 8.25
N LEU A 18 -4.53 0.29 8.19
CA LEU A 18 -3.62 -0.19 9.23
C LEU A 18 -2.47 0.80 9.52
N ILE A 19 -1.81 1.31 8.48
CA ILE A 19 -0.71 2.27 8.65
C ILE A 19 -1.21 3.56 9.27
N SER A 20 -2.34 4.08 8.77
CA SER A 20 -2.91 5.35 9.23
C SER A 20 -3.34 5.28 10.69
N GLU A 21 -4.05 4.21 11.07
CA GLU A 21 -4.49 3.98 12.44
C GLU A 21 -3.29 3.81 13.38
N ARG A 22 -2.34 2.93 13.02
CA ARG A 22 -1.18 2.63 13.87
C ARG A 22 -0.29 3.86 14.10
N LEU A 23 -0.01 4.63 13.04
CA LEU A 23 0.83 5.82 13.16
C LEU A 23 0.09 6.98 13.81
N LEU A 24 -1.21 7.13 13.57
CA LEU A 24 -2.01 8.12 14.28
C LEU A 24 -2.04 7.84 15.79
N GLU A 25 -2.22 6.58 16.19
CA GLU A 25 -2.22 6.18 17.61
C GLU A 25 -0.87 6.43 18.28
N ARG A 26 0.24 6.05 17.63
CA ARG A 26 1.57 6.07 18.26
C ARG A 26 2.36 7.36 18.10
N LYS A 27 2.11 8.11 17.02
CA LYS A 27 2.86 9.33 16.67
C LYS A 27 1.97 10.59 16.64
N GLY A 28 0.65 10.42 16.72
CA GLY A 28 -0.30 11.53 16.73
C GLY A 28 -0.59 12.10 15.35
N ILE A 29 -1.28 13.25 15.30
CA ILE A 29 -1.86 13.82 14.08
C ILE A 29 -0.79 14.17 13.02
N ASN A 30 0.42 14.52 13.44
CA ASN A 30 1.52 14.92 12.55
C ASN A 30 2.32 13.74 12.00
N TRP A 31 1.87 12.49 12.20
CA TRP A 31 2.60 11.30 11.78
C TRP A 31 2.99 11.32 10.30
N TRP A 32 2.15 11.90 9.43
CA TRP A 32 2.46 11.99 8.00
C TRP A 32 3.74 12.78 7.77
N ASP A 33 3.92 13.89 8.48
CA ASP A 33 5.07 14.76 8.29
C ASP A 33 6.34 14.20 8.94
N GLU A 34 6.21 13.50 10.06
CA GLU A 34 7.33 13.00 10.85
C GLU A 34 7.81 11.61 10.39
N CYS A 35 6.89 10.71 10.03
CA CYS A 35 7.18 9.30 9.79
C CYS A 35 7.35 8.95 8.31
N VAL A 36 6.80 9.76 7.39
CA VAL A 36 6.86 9.48 5.95
C VAL A 36 8.06 10.17 5.32
N SER A 37 8.84 9.40 4.54
CA SER A 37 10.06 9.92 3.93
C SER A 37 9.80 11.11 2.98
N PRO A 38 10.74 12.06 2.86
CA PRO A 38 10.60 13.21 1.96
C PRO A 38 10.37 12.82 0.49
N LYS A 39 10.91 11.66 0.06
CA LYS A 39 10.71 11.15 -1.30
C LYS A 39 9.24 10.82 -1.54
N ILE A 40 8.64 9.99 -0.69
CA ILE A 40 7.23 9.59 -0.80
C ILE A 40 6.32 10.82 -0.75
N LYS A 41 6.60 11.78 0.16
CA LYS A 41 5.81 13.02 0.26
C LYS A 41 5.85 13.84 -1.03
N ARG A 42 7.02 13.96 -1.68
CA ARG A 42 7.15 14.67 -2.97
C ARG A 42 6.40 13.97 -4.10
N ASP A 43 6.47 12.64 -4.16
CA ASP A 43 5.78 11.85 -5.19
C ASP A 43 4.25 11.98 -5.04
N VAL A 44 3.75 11.92 -3.80
CA VAL A 44 2.34 12.15 -3.47
C VAL A 44 1.89 13.56 -3.86
N GLU A 45 2.65 14.58 -3.48
CA GLU A 45 2.31 15.98 -3.79
C GLU A 45 2.29 16.23 -5.30
N SER A 46 3.26 15.67 -6.04
CA SER A 46 3.32 15.77 -7.50
C SER A 46 2.06 15.19 -8.17
N LEU A 47 1.60 14.03 -7.70
CA LEU A 47 0.37 13.39 -8.19
C LEU A 47 -0.87 14.22 -7.85
N LYS A 48 -0.95 14.73 -6.63
CA LYS A 48 -2.08 15.55 -6.17
C LYS A 48 -2.22 16.84 -6.98
N VAL A 49 -1.13 17.59 -7.16
CA VAL A 49 -1.10 18.81 -7.98
C VAL A 49 -1.50 18.52 -9.43
N LYS A 50 -1.04 17.38 -9.98
CA LYS A 50 -1.42 16.94 -11.33
C LYS A 50 -2.92 16.68 -11.41
N GLU A 51 -3.54 16.05 -10.42
CA GLU A 51 -4.98 15.78 -10.40
C GLU A 51 -5.84 17.02 -10.19
N GLU A 52 -5.43 17.93 -9.29
CA GLU A 52 -6.12 19.20 -9.07
C GLU A 52 -6.19 20.06 -10.33
N LYS A 53 -5.13 20.03 -11.15
CA LYS A 53 -5.11 20.69 -12.45
C LYS A 53 -6.08 20.05 -13.45
N ASN A 54 -6.29 18.73 -13.38
CA ASN A 54 -7.04 17.94 -14.36
C ASN A 54 -8.44 17.59 -13.84
N LYS A 55 -9.33 18.58 -13.73
CA LYS A 55 -10.69 18.45 -13.15
C LYS A 55 -11.65 17.48 -13.85
N TYR A 56 -11.29 16.94 -15.01
CA TYR A 56 -12.06 15.90 -15.71
C TYR A 56 -11.79 14.48 -15.18
N HIS A 57 -10.82 14.32 -14.27
CA HIS A 57 -10.55 13.09 -13.56
C HIS A 57 -11.05 13.16 -12.13
N ALA A 58 -11.50 12.01 -11.60
CA ALA A 58 -11.79 11.86 -10.19
C ALA A 58 -10.50 11.97 -9.37
N GLN A 59 -10.58 12.62 -8.21
CA GLN A 59 -9.53 12.57 -7.20
C GLN A 59 -9.49 11.17 -6.58
N ARG A 60 -8.29 10.60 -6.41
CA ARG A 60 -8.15 9.22 -5.93
C ARG A 60 -8.56 9.06 -4.47
N SER A 61 -8.21 10.03 -3.63
CA SER A 61 -8.42 9.95 -2.19
C SER A 61 -8.40 11.34 -1.56
N PRO A 62 -9.22 11.59 -0.52
CA PRO A 62 -9.11 12.81 0.29
C PRO A 62 -7.87 12.79 1.20
N ALA A 63 -7.37 11.62 1.60
CA ALA A 63 -6.20 11.46 2.45
C ALA A 63 -4.91 11.27 1.62
N LEU A 64 -3.80 11.84 2.09
CA LEU A 64 -2.49 11.78 1.41
C LEU A 64 -1.98 10.34 1.24
N ILE A 65 -2.24 9.46 2.21
CA ILE A 65 -1.86 8.05 2.10
C ILE A 65 -2.56 7.34 0.93
N GLY A 66 -3.71 7.82 0.47
CA GLY A 66 -4.40 7.26 -0.70
C GLY A 66 -3.65 7.49 -2.03
N TYR A 67 -2.61 8.30 -2.04
CA TYR A 67 -1.72 8.50 -3.20
C TYR A 67 -0.50 7.57 -3.18
N THR A 68 -0.34 6.75 -2.15
CA THR A 68 0.75 5.77 -2.04
C THR A 68 0.42 4.48 -2.78
N MET A 69 1.43 3.70 -3.16
CA MET A 69 1.30 2.37 -3.79
C MET A 69 1.99 1.34 -2.90
N PHE A 70 1.89 0.03 -3.20
CA PHE A 70 2.52 -1.03 -2.40
C PHE A 70 3.99 -0.73 -2.03
N GLY A 71 4.85 -0.37 -2.98
CA GLY A 71 6.24 -0.02 -2.66
C GLY A 71 6.38 1.12 -1.63
N ASN A 72 5.54 2.16 -1.73
CA ASN A 72 5.51 3.25 -0.74
C ASN A 72 5.02 2.76 0.63
N LEU A 73 3.97 1.93 0.67
CA LEU A 73 3.39 1.39 1.90
C LEU A 73 4.39 0.50 2.64
N ALA A 74 5.07 -0.40 1.92
CA ALA A 74 6.14 -1.23 2.48
C ALA A 74 7.24 -0.36 3.10
N GLN A 75 7.68 0.67 2.37
CA GLN A 75 8.72 1.57 2.86
C GLN A 75 8.29 2.37 4.09
N ILE A 76 7.03 2.77 4.18
CA ILE A 76 6.49 3.44 5.39
C ILE A 76 6.55 2.49 6.59
N ILE A 77 6.14 1.23 6.44
CA ILE A 77 6.21 0.22 7.51
C ILE A 77 7.67 0.00 7.94
N ILE A 78 8.56 -0.24 6.97
CA ILE A 78 9.97 -0.56 7.23
C ILE A 78 10.71 0.60 7.90
N ASN A 79 10.49 1.84 7.44
CA ASN A 79 11.13 3.03 8.04
C ASN A 79 10.67 3.29 9.47
N ASN A 80 9.47 2.84 9.83
CA ASN A 80 8.88 3.01 11.15
C ASN A 80 8.78 1.66 11.88
N TRP A 81 9.75 0.75 11.66
CA TRP A 81 9.67 -0.65 12.09
C TRP A 81 9.33 -0.83 13.57
N GLN A 82 9.83 0.03 14.45
CA GLN A 82 9.52 -0.02 15.89
C GLN A 82 8.01 0.02 16.16
N GLU A 83 7.24 0.71 15.33
CA GLU A 83 5.79 0.87 15.47
C GLU A 83 4.98 -0.32 14.95
N PHE A 84 5.62 -1.18 14.15
CA PHE A 84 4.99 -2.31 13.46
C PHE A 84 5.60 -3.67 13.85
N SER A 85 6.70 -3.68 14.60
CA SER A 85 7.42 -4.92 14.96
C SER A 85 6.61 -5.90 15.81
N ASP A 86 5.55 -5.44 16.49
CA ASP A 86 4.60 -6.31 17.19
C ASP A 86 3.56 -6.96 16.25
N LEU A 87 3.39 -6.43 15.04
CA LEU A 87 2.41 -6.93 14.07
C LEU A 87 2.98 -7.89 13.04
N PHE A 88 4.28 -7.81 12.74
CA PHE A 88 4.87 -8.57 11.65
C PHE A 88 6.07 -9.39 12.10
N PRO A 89 6.32 -10.57 11.51
CA PRO A 89 7.44 -11.42 11.90
C PRO A 89 8.81 -10.74 11.72
N ASP A 90 9.02 -10.13 10.56
CA ASP A 90 10.23 -9.38 10.22
C ASP A 90 10.00 -8.44 9.02
N GLN A 91 10.98 -7.58 8.72
CA GLN A 91 10.91 -6.63 7.59
C GLN A 91 10.96 -7.33 6.23
N ALA A 92 11.60 -8.50 6.13
CA ALA A 92 11.72 -9.25 4.89
C ALA A 92 10.37 -9.85 4.48
N TRP A 93 9.54 -10.24 5.44
CA TRP A 93 8.18 -10.72 5.25
C TRP A 93 7.29 -9.69 4.55
N ILE A 94 7.41 -8.41 4.94
CA ILE A 94 6.73 -7.28 4.30
C ILE A 94 7.30 -7.03 2.91
N THR A 95 8.62 -6.92 2.81
CA THR A 95 9.30 -6.59 1.56
C THR A 95 8.97 -7.60 0.47
N SER A 96 9.04 -8.91 0.76
CA SER A 96 8.78 -9.94 -0.24
C SER A 96 7.35 -9.88 -0.77
N ARG A 97 6.36 -9.78 0.12
CA ARG A 97 4.94 -9.77 -0.24
C ARG A 97 4.55 -8.53 -1.03
N PHE A 98 5.01 -7.37 -0.61
CA PHE A 98 4.66 -6.12 -1.28
C PHE A 98 5.33 -6.02 -2.66
N ASN A 99 6.56 -6.54 -2.81
CA ASN A 99 7.21 -6.65 -4.11
C ASN A 99 6.43 -7.58 -5.06
N ASP A 100 6.03 -8.76 -4.58
CA ASP A 100 5.24 -9.71 -5.37
C ASP A 100 3.89 -9.12 -5.81
N LEU A 101 3.21 -8.43 -4.89
CA LEU A 101 1.95 -7.74 -5.17
C LEU A 101 2.14 -6.61 -6.18
N GLU A 102 3.17 -5.80 -6.04
CA GLU A 102 3.45 -4.67 -6.94
C GLU A 102 3.77 -5.14 -8.36
N MET A 103 4.62 -6.16 -8.51
CA MET A 103 4.93 -6.76 -9.81
C MET A 103 3.67 -7.29 -10.50
N SER A 104 2.86 -8.05 -9.76
CA SER A 104 1.62 -8.64 -10.28
C SER A 104 0.58 -7.58 -10.64
N ARG A 105 0.42 -6.57 -9.77
CA ARG A 105 -0.50 -5.44 -9.96
C ARG A 105 -0.15 -4.66 -11.22
N ASN A 106 1.14 -4.44 -11.49
CA ASN A 106 1.57 -3.70 -12.68
C ASN A 106 1.21 -4.45 -13.97
N ILE A 107 1.38 -5.77 -14.02
CA ILE A 107 1.03 -6.58 -15.19
C ILE A 107 -0.47 -6.47 -15.52
N ILE A 108 -1.33 -6.66 -14.52
CA ILE A 108 -2.79 -6.67 -14.73
C ILE A 108 -3.35 -5.31 -15.12
N MET A 109 -2.73 -4.22 -14.67
CA MET A 109 -3.19 -2.84 -14.88
C MET A 109 -2.83 -2.29 -16.27
N HIS A 110 -1.96 -2.97 -17.01
CA HIS A 110 -1.52 -2.52 -18.33
C HIS A 110 -2.09 -3.39 -19.44
N THR A 111 -1.67 -4.66 -19.53
CA THR A 111 -2.02 -5.49 -20.70
C THR A 111 -1.98 -7.00 -20.42
N GLY A 112 -1.53 -7.43 -19.23
CA GLY A 112 -1.20 -8.82 -18.98
C GLY A 112 -2.30 -9.60 -18.27
N ILE A 113 -2.29 -10.91 -18.50
CA ILE A 113 -3.04 -11.90 -17.75
C ILE A 113 -2.03 -12.66 -16.90
N LEU A 114 -2.29 -12.80 -15.60
CA LEU A 114 -1.44 -13.60 -14.73
C LEU A 114 -1.75 -15.09 -14.93
N PRO A 115 -0.73 -15.97 -14.96
CA PRO A 115 -0.94 -17.40 -14.90
C PRO A 115 -1.52 -17.81 -13.53
N ASP A 116 -2.21 -18.96 -13.49
CA ASP A 116 -2.92 -19.43 -12.28
C ASP A 116 -2.01 -19.51 -11.04
N ILE A 117 -0.75 -19.93 -11.21
CA ILE A 117 0.23 -20.00 -10.11
C ILE A 117 0.53 -18.64 -9.46
N GLU A 118 0.46 -17.55 -10.22
CA GLU A 118 0.66 -16.20 -9.69
C GLU A 118 -0.61 -15.70 -9.00
N ILE A 119 -1.79 -16.06 -9.52
CA ILE A 119 -3.07 -15.77 -8.87
C ILE A 119 -3.14 -16.47 -7.52
N GLU A 120 -2.82 -17.77 -7.46
CA GLU A 120 -2.77 -18.54 -6.21
C GLU A 120 -1.78 -17.95 -5.20
N ARG A 121 -0.64 -17.43 -5.66
CA ARG A 121 0.33 -16.72 -4.81
C ARG A 121 -0.29 -15.47 -4.20
N ILE A 122 -0.96 -14.64 -5.00
CA ILE A 122 -1.61 -13.42 -4.51
C ILE A 122 -2.69 -13.76 -3.49
N GLU A 123 -3.49 -14.79 -3.75
CA GLU A 123 -4.49 -15.26 -2.78
C GLU A 123 -3.84 -15.74 -1.48
N SER A 124 -2.70 -16.44 -1.56
CA SER A 124 -1.95 -16.84 -0.37
C SER A 124 -1.46 -15.63 0.41
N ILE A 125 -0.93 -14.60 -0.26
CA ILE A 125 -0.47 -13.36 0.39
C ILE A 125 -1.64 -12.65 1.08
N VAL A 126 -2.81 -12.55 0.44
CA VAL A 126 -4.02 -11.98 1.03
C VAL A 126 -4.45 -12.76 2.27
N ARG A 127 -4.48 -14.10 2.20
CA ARG A 127 -4.85 -14.96 3.33
C ARG A 127 -3.86 -14.82 4.50
N ASP A 128 -2.56 -14.76 4.21
CA ASP A 128 -1.52 -14.54 5.20
C ASP A 128 -1.67 -13.17 5.88
N TRP A 129 -1.92 -12.12 5.09
CA TRP A 129 -2.15 -10.77 5.62
C TRP A 129 -3.33 -10.72 6.57
N ILE A 130 -4.48 -11.28 6.17
CA ILE A 130 -5.68 -11.34 7.01
C ILE A 130 -5.41 -12.11 8.32
N ARG A 131 -4.67 -13.22 8.26
CA ARG A 131 -4.33 -13.97 9.49
C ARG A 131 -3.36 -13.22 10.40
N GLN A 132 -2.50 -12.36 9.84
CA GLN A 132 -1.46 -11.67 10.59
C GLN A 132 -2.00 -10.40 11.27
N VAL A 133 -2.85 -9.64 10.60
CA VAL A 133 -3.29 -8.31 11.06
C VAL A 133 -4.80 -8.05 10.93
N GLY A 134 -5.59 -9.02 10.46
CA GLY A 134 -7.04 -8.91 10.29
C GLY A 134 -7.87 -9.53 11.39
#